data_AF-A0A8T7JYH1-F1
#
_entry.id   AF-A0A8T7JYH1-F1
#
_cell.length_a   1.000
_cell.length_b   1.000
_cell.length_c   1.000
_cell.angle_alpha   90.00
_cell.angle_beta   90.00
_cell.angle_gamma   90.00
#
_symmetry.space_group_name_H-M   'P 1'
#
loop_
_entity.id
_entity.type
_entity.pdbx_description
1 polymer ?
#
loop_
_entity_poly.entity_id
_entity_poly.type
_entity_poly.pdbx_seq_one_letter_code
_entity_poly.pdbx_strand_id
1 'polypeptide(L)'
;MPVSLDLITGALSFLFTILILSYLIGDNPLFKIAVYLFVGVASGYVAVVIFWQALYPKLFLPLWQVALTADINRGLFLLAPLLGSLLLLFKLFPGSSGAARIVMAFLVGAGAAVTIAGALSGTLIPQVNATINFFDMRSAAARNISAFEALGNGAILLLGLVTSLAYFHFGARQRPDGSAKRFGLIEWIAWLGRIFIGITLGVIFAGVYAAALTALIERISSLVNFIRVLFGIP
;
A
#
# COMPACT_ATOMS: atom_id res chain seq x y z
N MET A 1 -28.46 -25.58 -22.39
CA MET A 1 -28.02 -25.66 -20.97
C MET A 1 -27.49 -24.29 -20.61
N PRO A 2 -27.92 -23.66 -19.50
CA PRO A 2 -27.40 -22.35 -19.12
C PRO A 2 -25.89 -22.49 -18.92
N VAL A 3 -25.11 -21.63 -19.57
CA VAL A 3 -23.67 -21.56 -19.34
C VAL A 3 -23.50 -21.26 -17.85
N SER A 4 -22.89 -22.18 -17.10
CA SER A 4 -22.65 -21.95 -15.68
C SER A 4 -21.69 -20.78 -15.51
N LEU A 5 -21.96 -19.91 -14.53
CA LEU A 5 -21.08 -18.79 -14.17
C LEU A 5 -19.64 -19.26 -13.91
N ASP A 6 -19.48 -20.48 -13.41
CA ASP A 6 -18.18 -21.11 -13.17
C ASP A 6 -17.39 -21.35 -14.47
N LEU A 7 -18.07 -21.66 -15.57
CA LEU A 7 -17.43 -21.89 -16.86
C LEU A 7 -17.00 -20.57 -17.51
N ILE A 8 -17.81 -19.51 -17.34
CA ILE A 8 -17.46 -18.16 -17.80
C ILE A 8 -16.28 -17.62 -17.01
N THR A 9 -16.34 -17.68 -15.67
CA THR A 9 -15.25 -17.20 -14.80
C THR A 9 -13.98 -18.01 -15.00
N GLY A 10 -14.09 -19.34 -15.12
CA GLY A 10 -12.97 -20.23 -15.46
C GLY A 10 -12.32 -19.88 -16.80
N ALA A 11 -13.12 -19.70 -17.86
CA ALA A 11 -12.61 -19.32 -19.18
C ALA A 11 -11.92 -17.95 -19.16
N LEU A 12 -12.49 -16.97 -18.44
CA LEU A 12 -11.91 -15.64 -18.30
C LEU A 12 -10.57 -15.70 -17.53
N SER A 13 -10.53 -16.41 -16.40
CA SER A 13 -9.31 -16.62 -15.62
C SER A 13 -8.23 -17.34 -16.43
N PHE A 14 -8.60 -18.35 -17.23
CA PHE A 14 -7.71 -19.05 -18.13
C PHE A 14 -7.09 -18.10 -19.16
N LEU A 15 -7.93 -17.33 -19.86
CA LEU A 15 -7.52 -16.34 -20.85
C LEU A 15 -6.53 -15.32 -20.26
N PHE A 16 -6.87 -14.70 -19.13
CA PHE A 16 -6.01 -13.70 -18.49
C PHE A 16 -4.70 -14.28 -17.98
N THR A 17 -4.70 -15.52 -17.50
CA THR A 17 -3.47 -16.18 -17.07
C THR A 17 -2.53 -16.38 -18.26
N ILE A 18 -3.03 -16.83 -19.41
CA ILE A 18 -2.21 -16.95 -20.63
C ILE A 18 -1.72 -15.59 -21.11
N LEU A 19 -2.59 -14.59 -21.16
CA LEU A 19 -2.23 -13.22 -21.57
C LEU A 19 -1.06 -12.69 -20.72
N ILE A 20 -1.11 -12.89 -19.39
CA ILE A 20 -0.05 -12.43 -18.48
C ILE A 20 1.22 -13.28 -18.61
N LEU A 21 1.10 -14.61 -18.63
CA LEU A 21 2.26 -15.51 -18.77
C LEU A 21 2.97 -15.36 -20.11
N SER A 22 2.30 -14.83 -21.13
CA SER A 22 2.91 -14.54 -22.42
C SER A 22 4.10 -13.59 -22.34
N TYR A 23 4.22 -12.81 -21.26
CA TYR A 23 5.40 -11.99 -20.96
C TYR A 23 6.70 -12.82 -20.89
N LEU A 24 6.63 -14.09 -20.46
CA LEU A 24 7.81 -14.96 -20.35
C LEU A 24 8.44 -15.25 -21.73
N ILE A 25 7.66 -15.15 -22.80
CA ILE A 25 8.07 -15.39 -24.19
C ILE A 25 8.57 -14.10 -24.86
N GLY A 26 8.53 -12.96 -24.16
CA GLY A 26 8.97 -11.64 -24.63
C GLY A 26 7.87 -10.59 -24.59
N ASP A 27 8.17 -9.39 -25.11
CA ASP A 27 7.21 -8.27 -25.17
C ASP A 27 6.21 -8.45 -26.31
N ASN A 28 5.06 -9.07 -26.02
CA ASN A 28 4.04 -9.39 -27.01
C ASN A 28 2.76 -8.52 -26.85
N PRO A 29 1.93 -8.40 -27.91
CA PRO A 29 0.71 -7.59 -27.85
C PRO A 29 -0.35 -8.15 -26.89
N LEU A 30 -0.37 -9.47 -26.68
CA LEU A 30 -1.32 -10.15 -25.79
C LEU A 30 -1.13 -9.71 -24.32
N PHE A 31 0.11 -9.67 -23.86
CA PHE A 31 0.48 -9.15 -22.55
C PHE A 31 0.09 -7.67 -22.39
N LYS A 32 0.39 -6.83 -23.40
CA LYS A 32 0.03 -5.41 -23.38
C LYS A 32 -1.47 -5.19 -23.24
N ILE A 33 -2.30 -5.99 -23.92
CA ILE A 33 -3.77 -5.93 -23.79
C ILE A 33 -4.19 -6.21 -22.35
N ALA A 34 -3.65 -7.26 -21.71
CA ALA A 34 -3.99 -7.56 -20.32
C ALA A 34 -3.55 -6.44 -19.36
N VAL A 35 -2.36 -5.88 -19.55
CA VAL A 35 -1.87 -4.77 -18.71
C VAL A 35 -2.73 -3.51 -18.90
N TYR A 36 -3.03 -3.12 -20.14
CA TYR A 36 -3.87 -1.94 -20.40
C TYR A 36 -5.28 -2.11 -19.87
N LEU A 37 -5.86 -3.30 -20.01
CA LEU A 37 -7.16 -3.59 -19.43
C LEU A 37 -7.10 -3.51 -17.90
N PHE A 38 -6.09 -4.12 -17.27
CA PHE A 38 -5.95 -4.09 -15.82
C PHE A 38 -5.78 -2.66 -15.27
N VAL A 39 -4.92 -1.86 -15.90
CA VAL A 39 -4.71 -0.45 -15.55
C VAL A 39 -6.00 0.35 -15.81
N GLY A 40 -6.69 0.09 -16.91
CA GLY A 40 -7.98 0.69 -17.25
C GLY A 40 -9.04 0.42 -16.19
N VAL A 41 -9.23 -0.84 -15.80
CA VAL A 41 -10.19 -1.25 -14.76
C VAL A 41 -9.80 -0.67 -13.40
N ALA A 42 -8.52 -0.70 -13.03
CA ALA A 42 -8.04 -0.13 -11.77
C ALA A 42 -8.30 1.39 -11.70
N SER A 43 -7.96 2.12 -12.76
CA SER A 43 -8.20 3.57 -12.84
C SER A 43 -9.70 3.91 -12.87
N GLY A 44 -10.51 3.11 -13.56
CA GLY A 44 -11.97 3.23 -13.58
C GLY A 44 -12.60 2.98 -12.22
N TYR A 45 -12.16 1.95 -11.50
CA TYR A 45 -12.60 1.69 -10.12
C TYR A 45 -12.29 2.88 -9.21
N VAL A 46 -11.06 3.39 -9.26
CA VAL A 46 -10.66 4.57 -8.48
C VAL A 46 -11.53 5.77 -8.85
N ALA A 47 -11.81 6.01 -10.13
CA ALA A 47 -12.68 7.10 -10.57
C ALA A 47 -14.11 6.96 -10.00
N VAL A 48 -14.69 5.75 -10.04
CA VAL A 48 -16.01 5.46 -9.47
C VAL A 48 -16.02 5.67 -7.96
N VAL A 49 -14.99 5.22 -7.25
CA VAL A 49 -14.83 5.42 -5.80
C VAL A 49 -14.75 6.91 -5.47
N ILE A 50 -13.92 7.69 -6.18
CA ILE A 50 -13.82 9.14 -5.98
C ILE A 50 -15.17 9.81 -6.27
N PHE A 51 -15.86 9.42 -7.33
CA PHE A 51 -17.15 9.99 -7.66
C PHE A 51 -18.17 9.75 -6.55
N TRP A 52 -18.37 8.50 -6.12
CA TRP A 52 -19.41 8.15 -5.16
C TRP A 52 -19.07 8.47 -3.71
N GLN A 53 -17.79 8.39 -3.32
CA GLN A 53 -17.39 8.57 -1.92
C GLN A 53 -16.87 9.98 -1.63
N ALA A 54 -16.42 10.73 -2.65
CA ALA A 54 -15.94 12.10 -2.46
C ALA A 54 -16.82 13.13 -3.18
N LEU A 55 -16.91 13.08 -4.51
CA LEU A 55 -17.57 14.16 -5.28
C LEU A 55 -19.07 14.24 -5.02
N TYR A 56 -19.79 13.11 -5.05
CA TYR A 56 -21.23 13.09 -4.85
C TYR A 56 -21.64 13.61 -3.45
N PRO A 57 -21.15 13.03 -2.33
CA PRO A 57 -21.58 13.47 -1.01
C PRO A 57 -21.00 14.83 -0.59
N LYS A 58 -19.81 15.22 -1.07
CA LYS A 58 -19.15 16.46 -0.61
C LYS A 58 -19.35 17.66 -1.52
N LEU A 59 -19.75 17.45 -2.78
CA LEU A 59 -19.97 18.52 -3.75
C LEU A 59 -21.41 18.49 -4.28
N PHE A 60 -21.79 17.44 -5.02
CA PHE A 60 -23.07 17.45 -5.74
C PHE A 60 -24.31 17.45 -4.83
N LEU A 61 -24.33 16.63 -3.79
CA LEU A 61 -25.46 16.54 -2.86
C LEU A 61 -25.67 17.85 -2.08
N PRO A 62 -24.64 18.47 -1.46
CA PRO A 62 -24.78 19.77 -0.82
C PRO A 62 -25.20 20.89 -1.78
N LEU A 63 -24.70 20.88 -3.03
CA LEU A 63 -25.10 21.87 -4.04
C LEU A 63 -26.58 21.76 -4.38
N TRP A 64 -27.07 20.54 -4.56
CA TRP A 64 -28.49 20.29 -4.79
C TRP A 64 -29.36 20.75 -3.62
N GLN A 65 -28.91 20.50 -2.38
CA GLN A 65 -29.61 20.93 -1.18
C GLN A 65 -29.67 22.46 -1.06
N VAL A 66 -28.54 23.16 -1.26
CA VAL A 66 -28.51 24.64 -1.22
C VAL A 66 -29.40 25.25 -2.30
N ALA A 67 -29.44 24.67 -3.50
CA ALA A 67 -30.32 25.12 -4.58
C ALA A 67 -31.81 25.03 -4.21
N LEU A 68 -32.20 24.01 -3.43
CA LEU A 68 -33.59 23.81 -3.01
C LEU A 68 -33.98 24.61 -1.75
N THR A 69 -33.08 24.72 -0.78
CA THR A 69 -33.40 25.33 0.54
C THR A 69 -33.01 26.80 0.64
N ALA A 70 -32.35 27.36 -0.38
CA ALA A 70 -31.80 28.73 -0.38
C ALA A 70 -30.98 29.08 0.87
N ASP A 71 -30.28 28.09 1.43
CA ASP A 71 -29.55 28.22 2.69
C ASP A 71 -28.17 28.83 2.43
N ILE A 72 -28.05 30.14 2.69
CA ILE A 72 -26.88 30.96 2.41
C ILE A 72 -25.64 30.45 3.17
N ASN A 73 -25.82 29.97 4.40
CA ASN A 73 -24.71 29.52 5.24
C ASN A 73 -24.02 28.29 4.65
N ARG A 74 -24.82 27.31 4.19
CA ARG A 74 -24.30 26.12 3.51
C ARG A 74 -23.70 26.46 2.15
N GLY A 75 -24.30 27.42 1.43
CA GLY A 75 -23.76 27.92 0.16
C GLY A 75 -22.36 28.51 0.29
N LEU A 76 -22.11 29.29 1.36
CA LEU A 76 -20.82 29.90 1.64
C LEU A 76 -19.69 28.86 1.81
N PHE A 77 -19.94 27.76 2.53
CA PHE A 77 -18.95 26.69 2.69
C PHE A 77 -18.63 25.96 1.38
N LEU A 78 -19.58 25.90 0.44
CA LEU A 78 -19.39 25.25 -0.87
C LEU A 78 -18.64 26.11 -1.88
N LEU A 79 -18.49 27.42 -1.62
CA LEU A 79 -17.69 28.30 -2.48
C LEU A 79 -16.23 27.84 -2.56
N ALA A 80 -15.63 27.43 -1.44
CA ALA A 80 -14.23 26.99 -1.43
C ALA A 80 -13.97 25.78 -2.36
N PRO A 81 -14.68 24.64 -2.25
CA PRO A 81 -14.48 23.53 -3.16
C PRO A 81 -14.92 23.83 -4.61
N LEU A 82 -15.97 24.64 -4.84
CA LEU A 82 -16.39 25.05 -6.18
C LEU A 82 -15.34 25.91 -6.88
N LEU A 83 -14.86 26.97 -6.20
CA LEU A 83 -13.81 27.84 -6.71
C LEU A 83 -12.53 27.05 -6.94
N GLY A 84 -12.15 26.18 -6.00
CA GLY A 84 -11.01 25.28 -6.17
C GLY A 84 -11.14 24.40 -7.42
N SER A 85 -12.32 23.82 -7.64
CA SER A 85 -12.60 22.99 -8.82
C SER A 85 -12.53 23.79 -10.12
N LEU A 86 -13.12 24.98 -10.15
CA LEU A 86 -13.09 25.89 -11.31
C LEU A 86 -11.66 26.34 -11.64
N LEU A 87 -10.89 26.72 -10.62
CA LEU A 87 -9.50 27.14 -10.76
C LEU A 87 -8.60 26.02 -11.28
N LEU A 88 -8.89 24.76 -10.93
CA LEU A 88 -8.19 23.60 -11.50
C LEU A 88 -8.51 23.39 -12.97
N LEU A 89 -9.73 23.66 -13.42
CA LEU A 89 -10.09 23.57 -14.84
C LEU A 89 -9.27 24.55 -15.69
N PHE A 90 -8.84 25.69 -15.16
CA PHE A 90 -7.94 26.61 -15.87
C PHE A 90 -6.57 26.01 -16.20
N LYS A 91 -6.18 24.89 -15.57
CA LYS A 91 -4.96 24.16 -15.95
C LYS A 91 -5.05 23.52 -17.34
N LEU A 92 -6.27 23.29 -17.87
CA LEU A 92 -6.48 22.81 -19.23
C LEU A 92 -6.09 23.86 -20.28
N PHE A 93 -6.01 25.14 -19.90
CA PHE A 93 -5.70 26.25 -20.80
C PHE A 93 -4.32 26.86 -20.45
N PRO A 94 -3.33 26.85 -21.37
CA PRO A 94 -1.96 27.27 -21.09
C PRO A 94 -1.82 28.71 -20.55
N GLY A 95 -2.68 29.63 -21.00
CA GLY A 95 -2.59 31.08 -20.72
C GLY A 95 -3.08 31.53 -19.34
N SER A 96 -3.89 30.75 -18.63
CA SER A 96 -4.50 31.11 -17.33
C SER A 96 -4.06 30.21 -16.16
N SER A 97 -3.00 29.41 -16.38
CA SER A 97 -2.44 28.45 -15.42
C SER A 97 -1.90 29.06 -14.10
N GLY A 98 -1.77 30.38 -14.03
CA GLY A 98 -1.36 31.11 -12.82
C GLY A 98 -2.29 30.87 -11.64
N ALA A 99 -3.61 30.92 -11.86
CA ALA A 99 -4.61 30.85 -10.79
C ALA A 99 -4.74 29.42 -10.21
N ALA A 100 -4.49 28.39 -11.04
CA ALA A 100 -4.49 26.99 -10.61
C ALA A 100 -3.35 26.67 -9.62
N ARG A 101 -2.26 27.46 -9.57
CA ARG A 101 -1.12 27.21 -8.68
C ARG A 101 -1.49 27.28 -7.20
N ILE A 102 -2.41 28.15 -6.82
CA ILE A 102 -2.88 28.28 -5.43
C ILE A 102 -3.56 26.99 -4.98
N VAL A 103 -4.45 26.46 -5.82
CA VAL A 103 -5.16 25.20 -5.54
C VAL A 103 -4.19 24.02 -5.54
N MET A 104 -3.24 23.97 -6.48
CA MET A 104 -2.21 22.93 -6.50
C MET A 104 -1.34 22.96 -5.23
N ALA A 105 -0.94 24.14 -4.76
CA ALA A 105 -0.17 24.28 -3.52
C ALA A 105 -0.97 23.78 -2.31
N PHE A 106 -2.26 24.11 -2.23
CA PHE A 106 -3.16 23.56 -1.21
C PHE A 106 -3.26 22.04 -1.30
N LEU A 107 -3.49 21.48 -2.49
CA LEU A 107 -3.61 20.03 -2.69
C LEU A 107 -2.33 19.29 -2.33
N VAL A 108 -1.16 19.83 -2.68
CA VAL A 108 0.14 19.24 -2.33
C VAL A 108 0.37 19.33 -0.82
N GLY A 109 0.08 20.46 -0.18
CA GLY A 109 0.21 20.61 1.27
C GLY A 109 -0.73 19.67 2.04
N ALA A 110 -2.00 19.61 1.64
CA ALA A 110 -2.98 18.68 2.22
C ALA A 110 -2.58 17.22 1.96
N GLY A 111 -2.13 16.89 0.75
CA GLY A 111 -1.65 15.55 0.39
C GLY A 111 -0.43 15.14 1.21
N ALA A 112 0.54 16.04 1.41
CA ALA A 112 1.70 15.80 2.26
C ALA A 112 1.27 15.58 3.73
N ALA A 113 0.36 16.40 4.25
CA ALA A 113 -0.17 16.24 5.60
C ALA A 113 -0.89 14.89 5.78
N VAL A 114 -1.77 14.52 4.85
CA VAL A 114 -2.46 13.21 4.87
C VAL A 114 -1.47 12.06 4.76
N THR A 115 -0.42 12.20 3.94
CA THR A 115 0.62 11.17 3.81
C THR A 115 1.41 11.01 5.10
N ILE A 116 1.83 12.10 5.74
CA ILE A 116 2.56 12.08 7.01
C ILE A 116 1.67 11.51 8.13
N ALA A 117 0.42 11.98 8.25
CA ALA A 117 -0.53 11.48 9.23
C ALA A 117 -0.87 10.00 8.99
N GLY A 118 -1.07 9.61 7.73
CA GLY A 118 -1.32 8.23 7.31
C GLY A 118 -0.13 7.31 7.61
N ALA A 119 1.10 7.75 7.37
CA ALA A 119 2.29 7.01 7.76
C ALA A 119 2.41 6.90 9.30
N LEU A 120 2.20 7.98 10.03
CA LEU A 120 2.28 7.98 11.49
C LEU A 120 1.24 7.05 12.12
N SER A 121 -0.04 7.23 11.76
CA SER A 121 -1.16 6.46 12.33
C SER A 121 -1.28 5.05 11.74
N GLY A 122 -0.87 4.85 10.48
CA GLY A 122 -0.96 3.56 9.80
C GLY A 122 0.26 2.67 10.01
N THR A 123 1.43 3.23 10.28
CA THR A 123 2.66 2.45 10.45
C THR A 123 3.32 2.69 11.81
N LEU A 124 3.82 3.89 12.08
CA LEU A 124 4.70 4.12 13.23
C LEU A 124 4.02 3.87 14.58
N ILE A 125 2.84 4.43 14.82
CA ILE A 125 2.09 4.25 16.07
C ILE A 125 1.71 2.78 16.26
N PRO A 126 1.09 2.08 15.28
CA PRO A 126 0.82 0.65 15.40
C PRO A 126 2.07 -0.19 15.66
N GLN A 127 3.21 0.12 15.02
CA GLN A 127 4.47 -0.60 15.23
C GLN A 127 5.03 -0.40 16.65
N VAL A 128 4.96 0.82 17.18
CA VAL A 128 5.34 1.11 18.58
C VAL A 128 4.42 0.37 19.55
N ASN A 129 3.10 0.42 19.33
CA ASN A 129 2.14 -0.29 20.18
C ASN A 129 2.35 -1.81 20.11
N ALA A 130 2.59 -2.37 18.92
CA ALA A 130 2.88 -3.79 18.76
C ALA A 130 4.14 -4.20 19.54
N THR A 131 5.16 -3.35 19.56
CA THR A 131 6.38 -3.56 20.35
C THR A 131 6.10 -3.52 21.86
N ILE A 132 5.32 -2.54 22.33
CA ILE A 132 4.93 -2.41 23.74
C ILE A 132 4.12 -3.63 24.20
N ASN A 133 3.23 -4.14 23.36
CA ASN A 133 2.35 -5.26 23.69
C ASN A 133 3.10 -6.56 24.01
N PHE A 134 4.36 -6.72 23.59
CA PHE A 134 5.19 -7.86 24.01
C PHE A 134 5.53 -7.83 25.51
N PHE A 135 5.44 -6.66 26.15
CA PHE A 135 5.67 -6.47 27.57
C PHE A 135 4.38 -6.37 28.38
N ASP A 136 3.20 -6.56 27.76
CA ASP A 136 1.94 -6.56 28.50
C ASP A 136 1.71 -7.94 29.15
N MET A 137 2.03 -8.04 30.45
CA MET A 137 1.86 -9.26 31.22
C MET A 137 0.40 -9.71 31.34
N ARG A 138 -0.59 -8.81 31.24
CA ARG A 138 -2.02 -9.18 31.30
C ARG A 138 -2.43 -9.89 30.02
N SER A 139 -2.02 -9.34 28.88
CA SER A 139 -2.25 -9.96 27.58
C SER A 139 -1.48 -11.27 27.41
N ALA A 140 -0.28 -11.39 27.99
CA ALA A 140 0.48 -12.64 28.00
C ALA A 140 -0.20 -13.73 28.83
N ALA A 141 -0.71 -13.39 30.03
CA ALA A 141 -1.44 -14.32 30.87
C ALA A 141 -2.71 -14.86 30.18
N ALA A 142 -3.43 -14.01 29.44
CA ALA A 142 -4.60 -14.43 28.66
C ALA A 142 -4.26 -15.42 27.53
N ARG A 143 -3.00 -15.47 27.08
CA ARG A 143 -2.50 -16.39 26.04
C ARG A 143 -1.83 -17.64 26.62
N ASN A 144 -1.94 -17.87 27.93
CA ASN A 144 -1.22 -18.93 28.66
C ASN A 144 0.31 -18.86 28.53
N ILE A 145 0.86 -17.67 28.32
CA ILE A 145 2.31 -17.44 28.24
C ILE A 145 2.82 -17.10 29.65
N SER A 146 3.87 -17.78 30.10
CA SER A 146 4.47 -17.49 31.41
C SER A 146 5.10 -16.09 31.44
N ALA A 147 5.14 -15.46 32.61
CA ALA A 147 5.75 -14.12 32.74
C ALA A 147 7.22 -14.10 32.30
N PHE A 148 7.95 -15.19 32.55
CA PHE A 148 9.34 -15.34 32.12
C PHE A 148 9.47 -15.42 30.59
N GLU A 149 8.60 -16.18 29.93
CA GLU A 149 8.58 -16.28 28.46
C GLU A 149 8.16 -14.97 27.79
N ALA A 150 7.18 -14.26 28.36
CA ALA A 150 6.78 -12.93 27.87
C ALA A 150 7.95 -11.92 27.95
N LEU A 151 8.64 -11.89 29.09
CA LEU A 151 9.83 -11.05 29.28
C LEU A 151 10.98 -11.44 28.34
N GLY A 152 11.20 -12.75 28.13
CA GLY A 152 12.20 -13.25 27.18
C GLY A 152 11.91 -12.82 25.74
N ASN A 153 10.67 -13.00 25.29
CA ASN A 153 10.22 -12.59 23.95
C ASN A 153 10.34 -11.07 23.76
N GLY A 154 9.89 -10.28 24.74
CA GLY A 154 10.04 -8.83 24.73
C GLY A 154 11.51 -8.39 24.69
N ALA A 155 12.38 -9.03 25.48
CA ALA A 155 13.81 -8.71 25.51
C ALA A 155 14.50 -9.00 24.17
N ILE A 156 14.21 -10.13 23.53
CA ILE A 156 14.74 -10.48 22.20
C ILE A 156 14.29 -9.44 21.17
N LEU A 157 13.01 -9.07 21.18
CA LEU A 157 12.46 -8.09 20.24
C LEU A 157 13.07 -6.70 20.46
N LEU A 158 13.21 -6.26 21.71
CA LEU A 158 13.82 -4.98 22.05
C LEU A 158 15.30 -4.95 21.67
N LEU A 159 16.05 -6.03 21.92
CA LEU A 159 17.43 -6.18 21.46
C LEU A 159 17.53 -6.08 19.93
N GLY A 160 16.68 -6.82 19.21
CA GLY A 160 16.62 -6.76 17.74
C GLY A 160 16.31 -5.35 17.24
N LEU A 161 15.35 -4.66 17.85
CA LEU A 161 14.95 -3.29 17.52
C LEU A 161 16.11 -2.31 17.75
N VAL A 162 16.69 -2.28 18.95
CA VAL A 162 17.75 -1.33 19.32
C VAL A 162 19.00 -1.56 18.46
N THR A 163 19.40 -2.82 18.26
CA THR A 163 20.57 -3.14 17.44
C THR A 163 20.35 -2.78 15.96
N SER A 164 19.16 -3.06 15.41
CA SER A 164 18.81 -2.69 14.03
C SER A 164 18.75 -1.17 13.83
N LEU A 165 18.20 -0.43 14.79
CA LEU A 165 18.21 1.05 14.76
C LEU A 165 19.63 1.60 14.86
N ALA A 166 20.49 1.01 15.71
CA ALA A 166 21.89 1.40 15.82
C ALA A 166 22.67 1.17 14.51
N TYR A 167 22.32 0.12 13.73
CA TYR A 167 22.90 -0.10 12.40
C TYR A 167 22.62 1.08 11.45
N PHE A 168 21.37 1.53 11.39
CA PHE A 168 20.93 2.67 10.57
C PHE A 168 21.21 4.05 11.17
N HIS A 169 21.79 4.12 12.38
CA HIS A 169 22.09 5.40 13.00
C HIS A 169 23.17 6.17 12.22
N PHE A 170 22.76 7.24 11.54
CA PHE A 170 23.62 8.09 10.70
C PHE A 170 24.50 9.08 11.49
N GLY A 171 24.69 8.89 12.81
CA GLY A 171 25.48 9.79 13.67
C GLY A 171 27.01 9.68 13.51
N ALA A 172 27.52 9.17 12.39
CA ALA A 172 28.96 9.09 12.17
C ALA A 172 29.50 10.49 11.85
N ARG A 173 30.29 11.07 12.77
CA ARG A 173 31.04 12.30 12.51
C ARG A 173 32.02 12.06 11.36
N GLN A 174 31.94 12.91 10.33
CA GLN A 174 32.96 12.98 9.30
C GLN A 174 34.27 13.44 9.95
N ARG A 175 35.32 12.63 9.88
CA ARG A 175 36.68 13.09 10.15
C ARG A 175 37.16 13.99 8.99
N PRO A 176 38.19 14.83 9.20
CA PRO A 176 38.83 15.60 8.13
C PRO A 176 39.35 14.76 6.95
N ASP A 177 39.47 13.45 7.14
CA ASP A 177 39.94 12.41 6.20
C ASP A 177 38.78 11.72 5.43
N GLY A 178 37.54 12.22 5.52
CA GLY A 178 36.38 11.65 4.82
C GLY A 178 35.87 10.31 5.38
N SER A 179 36.60 9.67 6.29
CA SER A 179 36.16 8.46 6.99
C SER A 179 35.20 8.79 8.14
N ALA A 180 34.06 8.12 8.15
CA ALA A 180 33.07 8.25 9.21
C ALA A 180 33.48 7.34 10.38
N LYS A 181 33.95 7.90 11.51
CA LYS A 181 34.27 7.07 12.69
C LYS A 181 33.10 7.08 13.67
N ARG A 182 32.49 5.92 13.90
CA ARG A 182 31.49 5.70 14.95
C ARG A 182 32.21 5.41 16.28
N PHE A 183 31.53 5.63 17.41
CA PHE A 183 32.03 5.19 18.72
C PHE A 183 32.09 3.66 18.74
N GLY A 184 33.17 3.06 19.25
CA GLY A 184 33.42 1.61 19.12
C GLY A 184 32.29 0.73 19.66
N LEU A 185 31.60 1.15 20.73
CA LEU A 185 30.45 0.44 21.28
C LEU A 185 29.22 0.47 20.35
N ILE A 186 29.01 1.56 19.61
CA ILE A 186 27.94 1.66 18.61
C ILE A 186 28.23 0.77 17.41
N GLU A 187 29.51 0.60 17.05
CA GLU A 187 29.92 -0.26 15.93
C GLU A 187 29.66 -1.74 16.21
N TRP A 188 29.92 -2.21 17.43
CA TRP A 188 29.55 -3.56 17.87
C TRP A 188 28.03 -3.80 17.90
N ILE A 189 27.26 -2.84 18.44
CA ILE A 189 25.79 -2.94 18.48
C ILE A 189 25.21 -2.91 17.05
N ALA A 190 25.76 -2.08 16.16
CA ALA A 190 25.39 -2.02 14.75
C ALA A 190 25.72 -3.31 13.99
N TRP A 191 26.82 -3.98 14.34
CA TRP A 191 27.17 -5.28 13.76
C TRP A 191 26.13 -6.35 14.12
N LEU A 192 25.68 -6.42 15.38
CA LEU A 192 24.57 -7.29 15.77
C LEU A 192 23.29 -6.94 15.00
N GLY A 193 22.98 -5.65 14.84
CA GLY A 193 21.82 -5.20 14.07
C GLY A 193 21.84 -5.67 12.62
N ARG A 194 23.03 -5.68 11.99
CA ARG A 194 23.20 -6.20 10.63
C ARG A 194 22.81 -7.67 10.51
N ILE A 195 23.11 -8.48 11.52
CA ILE A 195 22.72 -9.90 11.56
C ILE A 195 21.19 -10.02 11.65
N PHE A 196 20.55 -9.27 12.56
CA PHE A 196 19.09 -9.24 12.67
C PHE A 196 18.40 -8.83 11.36
N ILE A 197 18.90 -7.78 10.69
CA ILE A 197 18.39 -7.34 9.40
C ILE A 197 18.58 -8.44 8.35
N GLY A 198 19.77 -9.04 8.26
CA GLY A 198 20.06 -10.11 7.31
C GLY A 198 19.13 -11.32 7.48
N ILE A 199 18.91 -11.77 8.72
CA ILE A 199 17.97 -12.85 9.03
C ILE A 199 16.54 -12.46 8.65
N THR A 200 16.09 -11.27 9.03
CA THR A 200 14.73 -10.81 8.77
C THR A 200 14.45 -10.71 7.27
N LEU A 201 15.35 -10.10 6.50
CA LEU A 201 15.25 -10.03 5.05
C LEU A 201 15.29 -11.41 4.41
N GLY A 202 16.12 -12.31 4.91
CA GLY A 202 16.18 -13.70 4.45
C GLY A 202 14.86 -14.45 4.65
N VAL A 203 14.24 -14.32 5.83
CA VAL A 203 12.93 -14.91 6.13
C VAL A 203 11.83 -14.31 5.24
N ILE A 204 11.81 -12.98 5.08
CA ILE A 204 10.84 -12.31 4.19
C ILE A 204 11.00 -12.79 2.75
N PHE A 205 12.25 -12.86 2.25
CA PHE A 205 12.53 -13.34 0.90
C PHE A 205 12.08 -14.80 0.71
N ALA A 206 12.43 -15.69 1.64
CA ALA A 206 12.03 -17.09 1.58
C ALA A 206 10.49 -17.25 1.62
N GLY A 207 9.82 -16.47 2.47
CA GLY A 207 8.35 -16.46 2.56
C GLY A 207 7.68 -15.96 1.28
N VAL A 208 8.15 -14.85 0.71
CA VAL A 208 7.64 -14.31 -0.56
C VAL A 208 7.90 -15.28 -1.71
N TYR A 209 9.09 -15.87 -1.77
CA TYR A 209 9.44 -16.86 -2.78
C TYR A 209 8.55 -18.11 -2.69
N ALA A 210 8.36 -18.66 -1.49
CA ALA A 210 7.49 -19.81 -1.26
C ALA A 210 6.04 -19.47 -1.63
N ALA A 211 5.52 -18.32 -1.23
CA ALA A 211 4.18 -17.86 -1.59
C ALA A 211 4.01 -17.71 -3.11
N ALA A 212 5.00 -17.13 -3.79
CA ALA A 212 4.99 -16.97 -5.25
C ALA A 212 5.02 -18.32 -5.98
N LEU A 213 5.84 -19.27 -5.51
CA LEU A 213 5.86 -20.62 -6.06
C LEU A 213 4.54 -21.36 -5.83
N THR A 214 3.98 -21.29 -4.62
CA THR A 214 2.67 -21.89 -4.33
C THR A 214 1.58 -21.30 -5.22
N ALA A 215 1.53 -19.97 -5.35
CA ALA A 215 0.60 -19.31 -6.25
C ALA A 215 0.79 -19.74 -7.71
N LEU A 216 2.04 -19.90 -8.19
CA LEU A 216 2.31 -20.40 -9.53
C LEU A 216 1.83 -21.85 -9.73
N ILE A 217 2.10 -22.73 -8.76
CA ILE A 217 1.65 -24.13 -8.78
C ILE A 217 0.12 -24.20 -8.81
N GLU A 218 -0.56 -23.42 -7.96
CA GLU A 218 -2.02 -23.32 -7.93
C GLU A 218 -2.58 -22.85 -9.27
N ARG A 219 -1.94 -21.86 -9.90
CA ARG A 219 -2.37 -21.34 -11.21
C ARG A 219 -2.19 -22.39 -12.31
N ILE A 220 -1.04 -23.06 -12.37
CA ILE A 220 -0.80 -24.13 -13.35
C ILE A 220 -1.80 -25.28 -13.15
N SER A 221 -2.02 -25.70 -11.91
CA SER A 221 -3.00 -26.74 -11.56
C SER A 221 -4.41 -26.34 -11.99
N SER A 222 -4.81 -25.09 -11.73
CA SER A 222 -6.10 -24.53 -12.17
C SER A 222 -6.25 -24.54 -13.70
N LEU A 223 -5.21 -24.20 -14.47
CA LEU A 223 -5.25 -24.28 -15.94
C LEU A 223 -5.41 -25.72 -16.43
N VAL A 224 -4.66 -26.67 -15.85
CA VAL A 224 -4.75 -28.09 -16.22
C VAL A 224 -6.14 -28.65 -15.91
N ASN A 225 -6.68 -28.37 -14.73
CA ASN A 225 -8.02 -28.81 -14.34
C ASN A 225 -9.10 -28.21 -15.25
N PHE A 226 -8.98 -26.94 -15.61
CA PHE A 226 -9.90 -26.29 -16.54
C PHE A 226 -9.87 -26.95 -17.93
N ILE A 227 -8.68 -27.26 -18.45
CA ILE A 227 -8.51 -27.98 -19.71
C ILE A 227 -9.17 -29.37 -19.64
N ARG A 228 -8.96 -30.12 -18.55
CA ARG A 228 -9.58 -31.44 -18.35
C ARG A 228 -11.11 -31.37 -18.39
N VAL A 229 -11.69 -30.43 -17.63
CA VAL A 229 -13.14 -30.18 -17.62
C VAL A 229 -13.65 -29.82 -19.01
N LEU A 230 -12.92 -28.97 -19.75
CA LEU A 230 -13.29 -28.56 -21.10
C LEU A 230 -13.32 -29.73 -22.10
N PHE A 231 -12.36 -30.65 -21.99
CA PHE A 231 -12.26 -31.81 -22.88
C PHE A 231 -13.01 -33.06 -22.35
N GLY A 232 -13.69 -32.96 -21.20
CA GLY A 232 -14.40 -34.08 -20.58
C GLY A 232 -13.48 -35.23 -20.13
N ILE A 233 -12.20 -34.93 -19.88
CA ILE A 233 -11.20 -35.88 -19.41
C ILE A 233 -11.25 -35.88 -17.87
N PRO A 234 -11.33 -37.04 -17.20
CA PRO A 234 -11.28 -37.11 -15.73
C PRO A 234 -9.96 -36.57 -15.14
#